data_AF-A0A936PVS9-F1
#
_entry.id   AF-A0A936PVS9-F1
#
_cell.length_a   1.000
_cell.length_b   1.000
_cell.length_c   1.000
_cell.angle_alpha   90.00
_cell.angle_beta   90.00
_cell.angle_gamma   90.00
#
_symmetry.space_group_name_H-M   'P 1'
#
loop_
_entity.id
_entity.type
_entity.pdbx_description
1 polymer ?
#
loop_
_entity_poly.entity_id
_entity_poly.type
_entity_poly.pdbx_seq_one_letter_code
_entity_poly.pdbx_strand_id
1 'polypeptide(L)'
;MTPWAAIEHASGDMVDVELMGAGTHAPFFTLGELGEILAESDAAELCFSRNVWRFTMGFEEESGDLCAIEALTAQGDDVQDLLIELVTSPEFVQREQR
;
A
#
# COMPACT_ATOMS: atom_id res chain seq x y z
N MET A 1 -16.50 -25.43 -14.76
CA MET A 1 -16.71 -24.75 -13.47
C MET A 1 -15.34 -24.36 -12.96
N THR A 2 -14.99 -23.08 -13.05
CA THR A 2 -13.68 -22.55 -12.63
C THR A 2 -13.65 -22.35 -11.11
N PRO A 3 -12.49 -22.53 -10.44
CA PRO A 3 -12.42 -22.69 -8.99
C PRO A 3 -12.49 -21.37 -8.19
N TRP A 4 -12.74 -20.23 -8.84
CA TRP A 4 -12.60 -18.90 -8.23
C TRP A 4 -13.91 -18.31 -7.70
N ALA A 5 -15.01 -19.06 -7.73
CA ALA A 5 -16.33 -18.55 -7.36
C ALA A 5 -16.57 -18.39 -5.84
N ALA A 6 -15.54 -18.44 -4.99
CA ALA A 6 -15.74 -18.26 -3.55
C ALA A 6 -14.49 -17.67 -2.87
N ILE A 7 -14.29 -16.36 -3.01
CA ILE A 7 -13.77 -15.58 -1.87
C ILE A 7 -14.99 -14.87 -1.26
N GLU A 8 -15.91 -15.66 -0.69
CA GLU A 8 -17.09 -15.17 0.05
C GLU A 8 -16.79 -15.00 1.55
N HIS A 9 -15.53 -15.18 1.98
CA HIS A 9 -15.06 -14.98 3.36
C HIS A 9 -14.18 -13.72 3.50
N ALA A 10 -14.59 -12.62 2.87
CA ALA A 10 -13.88 -11.35 2.96
C ALA A 10 -14.73 -10.30 3.65
N SER A 11 -15.18 -10.62 4.87
CA SER A 11 -15.81 -9.66 5.76
C SER A 11 -14.86 -9.31 6.90
N GLY A 12 -14.79 -8.05 7.28
CA GLY A 12 -13.92 -7.57 8.34
C GLY A 12 -14.25 -6.14 8.73
N ASP A 13 -13.32 -5.51 9.45
CA ASP A 13 -13.43 -4.13 9.87
C ASP A 13 -12.11 -3.43 9.62
N MET A 14 -12.13 -2.40 8.77
CA MET A 14 -10.98 -1.53 8.57
C MET A 14 -10.96 -0.51 9.69
N VAL A 15 -9.93 -0.61 10.54
CA VAL A 15 -9.74 0.28 11.67
C VAL A 15 -8.76 1.38 11.28
N ASP A 16 -9.07 2.62 11.66
CA ASP A 16 -8.22 3.79 11.44
C ASP A 16 -7.87 3.99 9.95
N VAL A 17 -8.91 4.03 9.11
CA VAL A 17 -8.84 4.19 7.64
C VAL A 17 -7.98 5.39 7.25
N GLU A 18 -8.02 6.44 8.06
CA GLU A 18 -7.32 7.72 7.92
C GLU A 18 -5.89 7.72 8.50
N LEU A 19 -5.49 6.67 9.24
CA LEU A 19 -4.19 6.55 9.92
C LEU A 19 -3.86 7.71 10.89
N MET A 20 -4.89 8.32 11.48
CA MET A 20 -4.76 9.46 12.41
C MET A 20 -5.02 9.08 13.88
N GLY A 21 -5.32 7.81 14.15
CA GLY A 21 -5.67 7.32 15.47
C GLY A 21 -7.01 7.84 15.97
N ALA A 22 -7.93 8.24 15.08
CA ALA A 22 -9.24 8.76 15.48
C ALA A 22 -10.20 7.65 15.95
N GLY A 23 -9.79 6.38 15.79
CA GLY A 23 -10.59 5.21 16.20
C GLY A 23 -11.76 4.97 15.25
N THR A 24 -11.61 5.32 13.98
CA THR A 24 -12.62 5.14 12.95
C THR A 24 -12.72 3.67 12.58
N HIS A 25 -13.94 3.19 12.32
CA HIS A 25 -14.22 1.80 11.96
C HIS A 25 -15.06 1.79 10.69
N ALA A 26 -14.63 1.01 9.70
CA ALA A 26 -15.30 0.83 8.42
C ALA A 26 -15.48 -0.67 8.16
N PRO A 27 -16.60 -1.27 8.64
CA PRO A 27 -16.90 -2.66 8.39
C PRO A 27 -17.19 -2.91 6.91
N PHE A 28 -16.71 -4.04 6.41
CA PHE A 28 -16.96 -4.51 5.05
C PHE A 28 -17.37 -5.97 5.07
N PHE A 29 -18.16 -6.38 4.09
CA PHE A 29 -18.68 -7.74 3.95
C PHE A 29 -18.22 -8.41 2.65
N THR A 30 -17.63 -7.64 1.74
CA THR A 30 -17.01 -8.15 0.51
C THR A 30 -15.68 -7.46 0.22
N LEU A 31 -14.85 -8.08 -0.63
CA LEU A 31 -13.62 -7.44 -1.11
C LEU A 31 -13.88 -6.16 -1.93
N GLY A 32 -15.03 -6.09 -2.63
CA GLY A 32 -15.40 -4.89 -3.38
C GLY A 32 -15.63 -3.70 -2.46
N GLU A 33 -16.38 -3.91 -1.38
CA GLU A 33 -16.63 -2.90 -0.34
C GLU A 33 -15.33 -2.47 0.35
N LEU A 34 -14.42 -3.41 0.63
CA LEU A 34 -13.08 -3.06 1.14
C LEU A 34 -12.31 -2.20 0.14
N GLY A 35 -12.37 -2.54 -1.15
CA GLY A 35 -11.74 -1.76 -2.21
C GLY A 35 -12.27 -0.33 -2.27
N GLU A 36 -13.59 -0.14 -2.13
CA GLU A 36 -14.21 1.18 -2.07
C GLU A 36 -13.74 1.98 -0.84
N ILE A 37 -13.71 1.36 0.34
CA ILE A 37 -13.19 1.99 1.57
C ILE A 37 -11.73 2.46 1.39
N LEU A 38 -10.88 1.61 0.79
CA LEU A 38 -9.49 1.95 0.55
C LEU A 38 -9.31 3.04 -0.52
N ALA A 39 -10.14 3.04 -1.56
CA ALA A 39 -10.10 4.05 -2.61
C ALA A 39 -10.50 5.45 -2.13
N GLU A 40 -11.30 5.53 -1.06
CA GLU A 40 -11.69 6.79 -0.42
C GLU A 40 -10.71 7.24 0.69
N SER A 41 -9.70 6.43 1.02
CA SER A 41 -8.74 6.74 2.08
C SER A 41 -7.57 7.56 1.56
N ASP A 42 -7.47 8.81 2.03
CA ASP A 42 -6.30 9.68 1.80
C ASP A 42 -4.98 9.05 2.31
N ALA A 43 -5.06 8.11 3.27
CA ALA A 43 -3.88 7.47 3.87
C ALA A 43 -3.48 6.16 3.16
N ALA A 44 -4.38 5.55 2.37
CA ALA A 44 -4.14 4.25 1.76
C ALA A 44 -2.98 4.28 0.75
N GLU A 45 -2.85 5.33 -0.05
CA GLU A 45 -1.77 5.48 -1.04
C GLU A 45 -0.39 5.51 -0.38
N LEU A 46 -0.24 6.31 0.68
CA LEU A 46 1.00 6.37 1.44
C LEU A 46 1.31 5.04 2.13
N CYS A 47 0.29 4.40 2.72
CA CYS A 47 0.45 3.09 3.35
C CYS A 47 0.87 2.03 2.34
N PHE A 48 0.28 2.03 1.15
CA PHE A 48 0.65 1.13 0.07
C PHE A 48 2.10 1.35 -0.35
N SER A 49 2.49 2.60 -0.63
CA SER A 49 3.84 2.96 -1.05
C SER A 49 4.91 2.56 -0.03
N ARG A 50 4.64 2.78 1.28
CA ARG A 50 5.53 2.31 2.37
C ARG A 50 5.66 0.80 2.40
N ASN A 51 4.56 0.06 2.28
CA ASN A 51 4.61 -1.39 2.29
C ASN A 51 5.37 -1.93 1.07
N VAL A 52 5.12 -1.39 -0.13
CA VAL A 52 5.83 -1.79 -1.34
C VAL A 52 7.32 -1.49 -1.23
N TRP A 53 7.70 -0.33 -0.68
CA TRP A 53 9.09 -0.02 -0.34
C TRP A 53 9.70 -1.09 0.57
N ARG A 54 9.09 -1.36 1.72
CA ARG A 54 9.57 -2.36 2.70
C ARG A 54 9.78 -3.73 2.06
N PHE A 55 8.81 -4.21 1.29
CA PHE A 55 8.89 -5.52 0.64
C PHE A 55 9.97 -5.58 -0.44
N THR A 56 10.19 -4.48 -1.16
CA THR A 56 11.16 -4.43 -2.25
C THR A 56 12.59 -4.27 -1.74
N MET A 57 12.77 -3.45 -0.70
CA MET A 57 14.06 -3.19 -0.08
C MET A 57 14.49 -4.33 0.86
N GLY A 58 13.52 -4.97 1.53
CA GLY A 58 13.75 -6.08 2.47
C GLY A 58 13.99 -5.64 3.92
N PHE A 59 13.73 -4.37 4.24
CA PHE A 59 13.88 -3.78 5.58
C PHE A 59 12.84 -2.70 5.84
N GLU A 60 12.66 -2.32 7.10
CA GLU A 60 11.80 -1.19 7.48
C GLU A 60 12.43 0.15 7.11
N GLU A 61 11.64 1.07 6.55
CA GLU A 61 12.12 2.39 6.16
C GLU A 61 12.62 3.22 7.34
N GLU A 62 13.68 3.97 7.10
CA GLU A 62 14.22 4.96 8.03
C GLU A 62 13.84 6.38 7.59
N SER A 63 14.16 7.38 8.42
CA SER A 63 13.87 8.79 8.11
C SER A 63 14.48 9.28 6.80
N GLY A 64 15.61 8.71 6.37
CA GLY A 64 16.25 9.03 5.09
C GLY A 64 15.46 8.56 3.86
N ASP A 65 14.57 7.59 4.02
CA ASP A 65 13.80 6.98 2.93
C ASP A 65 12.48 7.72 2.67
N LEU A 66 12.05 8.59 3.59
CA LEU A 66 10.74 9.27 3.53
C LEU A 66 10.57 10.10 2.26
N CYS A 67 11.61 10.81 1.81
CA CYS A 67 11.53 11.60 0.58
C CYS A 67 11.33 10.72 -0.66
N ALA A 68 11.97 9.54 -0.71
CA ALA A 68 11.82 8.60 -1.82
C ALA A 68 10.41 7.98 -1.83
N ILE A 69 9.89 7.65 -0.65
CA ILE A 69 8.54 7.13 -0.47
C ILE A 69 7.48 8.18 -0.85
N GLU A 70 7.66 9.44 -0.46
CA GLU A 70 6.77 10.54 -0.87
C GLU A 70 6.77 10.73 -2.39
N ALA A 71 7.95 10.67 -3.02
CA ALA A 71 8.06 10.74 -4.48
C ALA A 71 7.36 9.57 -5.18
N LEU A 72 7.50 8.34 -4.64
CA LEU A 72 6.78 7.17 -5.14
C LEU A 72 5.26 7.29 -4.96
N THR A 73 4.81 7.82 -3.83
CA THR A 73 3.38 8.03 -3.54
C THR A 73 2.77 9.02 -4.53
N ALA A 74 3.50 10.10 -4.86
CA ALA A 74 3.03 11.12 -5.79
C ALA A 74 2.93 10.65 -7.26
N GLN A 75 3.54 9.53 -7.62
CA GLN A 75 3.45 8.94 -8.97
C GLN A 75 2.10 8.25 -9.21
N GLY A 76 1.31 8.01 -8.14
CA GLY A 76 -0.12 7.74 -8.23
C GLY A 76 -0.50 6.32 -8.65
N ASP A 77 -1.73 6.26 -9.16
CA ASP A 77 -2.74 5.21 -8.99
C ASP A 77 -2.47 3.89 -9.73
N ASP A 78 -1.40 3.84 -10.54
CA ASP A 78 -1.00 2.67 -11.29
C ASP A 78 0.10 1.89 -10.54
N VAL A 79 -0.31 0.78 -9.94
CA VAL A 79 0.58 -0.14 -9.22
C VAL A 79 1.73 -0.64 -10.11
N GLN A 80 1.50 -0.84 -11.40
CA GLN A 80 2.53 -1.31 -12.31
C GLN A 80 3.62 -0.24 -12.50
N ASP A 81 3.22 1.02 -12.71
CA ASP A 81 4.16 2.12 -12.88
C ASP A 81 4.95 2.38 -11.58
N LEU A 82 4.29 2.32 -10.43
CA LEU A 82 4.94 2.42 -9.12
C LEU A 82 6.02 1.34 -8.94
N LEU A 83 5.72 0.09 -9.32
CA LEU A 83 6.68 -1.01 -9.24
C LEU A 83 7.86 -0.81 -10.21
N ILE A 84 7.61 -0.29 -11.43
CA ILE A 84 8.67 0.00 -12.40
C ILE A 84 9.60 1.11 -11.87
N GLU A 85 9.03 2.21 -11.37
CA GLU A 85 9.79 3.31 -10.78
C GLU A 85 10.66 2.81 -9.64
N LEU A 86 10.08 2.02 -8.72
CA LEU A 86 10.82 1.49 -7.58
C LEU A 86 11.99 0.59 -7.98
N VAL A 87 11.80 -0.35 -8.93
CA VAL A 87 12.90 -1.25 -9.35
C VAL A 87 13.93 -0.58 -10.26
N THR A 88 13.65 0.62 -10.76
CA THR A 88 14.60 1.44 -11.52
C THR A 88 15.23 2.56 -10.69
N SER A 89 14.76 2.76 -9.45
CA SER A 89 15.28 3.76 -8.51
C SER A 89 16.76 3.53 -8.16
N PRO A 90 17.53 4.60 -7.92
CA PRO A 90 18.90 4.49 -7.42
C PRO A 90 19.00 3.63 -6.16
N GLU A 91 18.04 3.73 -5.24
CA GLU A 91 18.01 3.02 -3.97
C GLU A 91 17.89 1.50 -4.16
N PHE A 92 17.13 1.06 -5.17
CA PHE A 92 17.02 -0.35 -5.51
C PHE A 92 18.24 -0.87 -6.29
N VAL A 93 18.73 -0.11 -7.27
CA VAL A 93 19.81 -0.53 -8.16
C VAL A 93 21.17 -0.51 -7.45
N GLN A 94 21.43 0.53 -6.66
CA GLN A 94 22.66 0.70 -5.89
C GLN A 94 22.44 0.22 -4.46
N ARG A 95 22.17 -1.08 -4.32
CA ARG A 95 22.05 -1.73 -3.01
C ARG A 95 23.38 -1.66 -2.27
N GLU A 96 23.55 -0.61 -1.48
CA GLU A 96 24.52 -0.60 -0.40
C GLU A 96 24.00 -1.58 0.66
N GLN A 97 24.85 -2.48 1.16
CA GLN A 97 24.46 -3.31 2.30
C GLN A 97 24.29 -2.38 3.50
N ARG A 98 23.04 -2.15 3.87
CA ARG A 98 22.66 -1.41 5.08
C ARG A 98 22.73 -2.33 6.30
#